data_AF-A0A0J6SAR7-F1
#
_entry.id   AF-A0A0J6SAR7-F1
#
_cell.length_a   1.000
_cell.length_b   1.000
_cell.length_c   1.000
_cell.angle_alpha   90.00
_cell.angle_beta   90.00
_cell.angle_gamma   90.00
#
_symmetry.space_group_name_H-M   'P 1'
#
loop_
_entity.id
_entity.type
_entity.pdbx_description
1 polymer ?
#
loop_
_entity_poly.entity_id
_entity_poly.type
_entity_poly.pdbx_seq_one_letter_code
_entity_poly.pdbx_strand_id
1 'polypeptide(L)'
;MPPGGYAWWYVDAVSDDGEHGLTVIAFLGSVFSPYYAWSGRGDPINHSAINVVLYGRPKAWAMTERSRRHVSRTATSLAIGPSSLDWDGTVLTIRVDEVTTPLPRRLAGTIRVRPGGFTPAPFTLDAQRHHRWWPLAPSSRVEVAFDRPSLNWNGHAYFDTNDGDVPLEQSFKSWTWSRATLRHGAAILYDVERRDGSRQDLSLRFDPDGTPRPIEPPVPAALPRTLWRLPRATRSDDGRAALLRRFEDAPFYSRSLLAARICGEAVRPIHESLDLDRLTHPLVRFMLPFRMPRPQG
;
A
#
# COMPACT_ATOMS: atom_id res chain seq x y z
N MET A 1 -7.13 14.82 -12.64
CA MET A 1 -7.81 13.59 -12.21
C MET A 1 -9.27 13.72 -12.55
N PRO A 2 -9.82 12.82 -13.38
CA PRO A 2 -11.24 12.83 -13.74
C PRO A 2 -12.12 12.39 -12.56
N PRO A 3 -13.44 12.65 -12.63
CA PRO A 3 -14.43 11.98 -11.76
C PRO A 3 -14.24 10.46 -11.79
N GLY A 4 -14.36 9.80 -10.64
CA GLY A 4 -14.08 8.36 -10.50
C GLY A 4 -12.59 8.01 -10.37
N GLY A 5 -11.69 8.91 -10.77
CA GLY A 5 -10.26 8.68 -10.71
C GLY A 5 -9.68 8.70 -9.30
N TYR A 6 -8.42 8.28 -9.20
CA TYR A 6 -7.66 8.23 -7.96
C TYR A 6 -6.15 8.37 -8.23
N ALA A 7 -5.40 8.72 -7.20
CA ALA A 7 -3.95 8.57 -7.17
C ALA A 7 -3.53 8.24 -5.73
N TRP A 8 -2.50 7.43 -5.55
CA TRP A 8 -1.88 7.26 -4.25
C TRP A 8 -0.38 7.02 -4.32
N TRP A 9 0.31 7.45 -3.26
CA TRP A 9 1.71 7.16 -2.99
C TRP A 9 1.77 6.21 -1.81
N TYR A 10 2.43 5.08 -1.99
CA TYR A 10 2.48 4.00 -1.02
C TYR A 10 3.92 3.75 -0.57
N VAL A 11 4.13 3.71 0.73
CA VAL A 11 5.38 3.25 1.34
C VAL A 11 5.05 2.12 2.31
N ASP A 12 5.76 1.01 2.17
CA ASP A 12 5.89 0.02 3.24
C ASP A 12 7.33 -0.06 3.73
N ALA A 13 7.48 -0.52 4.96
CA ALA A 13 8.78 -0.77 5.54
C ALA A 13 8.76 -1.84 6.63
N VAL A 14 9.92 -2.46 6.83
CA VAL A 14 10.22 -3.40 7.92
C VAL A 14 11.56 -2.99 8.54
N SER A 15 11.63 -3.00 9.88
CA SER A 15 12.88 -2.71 10.61
C SER A 15 13.95 -3.76 10.36
N ASP A 16 15.22 -3.39 10.53
CA ASP A 16 16.35 -4.30 10.30
C ASP A 16 16.31 -5.56 11.20
N ASP A 17 15.74 -5.43 12.41
CA ASP A 17 15.52 -6.55 13.34
C ASP A 17 14.23 -7.36 13.04
N GLY A 18 13.37 -6.87 12.14
CA GLY A 18 12.09 -7.49 11.78
C GLY A 18 10.99 -7.36 12.84
N GLU A 19 11.21 -6.60 13.92
CA GLU A 19 10.24 -6.47 15.01
C GLU A 19 9.13 -5.46 14.69
N HIS A 20 9.44 -4.45 13.89
CA HIS A 20 8.54 -3.37 13.50
C HIS A 20 8.25 -3.36 12.01
N GLY A 21 7.10 -2.80 11.67
CA GLY A 21 6.79 -2.48 10.28
C GLY A 21 5.94 -1.22 10.21
N LEU A 22 5.82 -0.69 9.01
CA LEU A 22 5.08 0.53 8.73
C LEU A 22 4.41 0.39 7.36
N THR A 23 3.20 0.95 7.25
CA THR A 23 2.64 1.34 5.96
C THR A 23 2.17 2.79 6.04
N VAL A 24 2.48 3.56 4.99
CA VAL A 24 1.89 4.88 4.75
C VAL A 24 1.31 4.92 3.35
N ILE A 25 0.09 5.42 3.22
CA ILE A 25 -0.55 5.65 1.93
C ILE A 25 -1.16 7.05 1.91
N ALA A 26 -0.70 7.90 0.98
CA ALA A 26 -1.31 9.19 0.72
C ALA A 26 -2.27 9.08 -0.46
N PHE A 27 -3.56 9.19 -0.21
CA PHE A 27 -4.62 9.07 -1.21
C PHE A 27 -5.14 10.43 -1.66
N LEU A 28 -5.31 10.57 -2.97
CA LEU A 28 -6.21 11.52 -3.61
C LEU A 28 -7.32 10.71 -4.28
N GLY A 29 -8.58 10.96 -3.93
CA GLY A 29 -9.68 10.08 -4.35
C GLY A 29 -9.54 8.69 -3.73
N SER A 30 -9.53 8.61 -2.39
CA SER A 30 -9.34 7.37 -1.64
C SER A 30 -10.26 6.27 -2.14
N VAL A 31 -9.67 5.25 -2.75
CA VAL A 31 -10.40 4.13 -3.38
C VAL A 31 -11.19 3.30 -2.37
N PHE A 32 -10.77 3.32 -1.10
CA PHE A 32 -11.45 2.67 0.02
C PHE A 32 -12.44 3.57 0.74
N SER A 33 -12.66 4.81 0.29
CA SER A 33 -13.59 5.72 0.94
C SER A 33 -15.05 5.35 0.66
N PRO A 34 -15.85 5.07 1.71
CA PRO A 34 -17.30 4.92 1.54
C PRO A 34 -17.94 6.25 1.13
N TYR A 35 -17.44 7.38 1.64
CA TYR A 35 -17.97 8.71 1.33
C TYR A 35 -17.73 9.11 -0.13
N TYR A 36 -16.58 8.73 -0.70
CA TYR A 36 -16.30 8.96 -2.11
C TYR A 36 -17.22 8.14 -3.01
N ALA A 37 -17.45 6.88 -2.64
CA ALA A 37 -18.41 6.03 -3.33
C ALA A 37 -19.85 6.61 -3.25
N TRP A 38 -20.29 7.05 -2.06
CA TRP A 38 -21.62 7.61 -1.85
C TRP A 38 -21.83 8.99 -2.48
N SER A 39 -20.77 9.78 -2.66
CA SER A 39 -20.85 11.08 -3.34
C SER A 39 -21.01 10.95 -4.87
N GLY A 40 -21.05 9.73 -5.41
CA GLY A 40 -21.04 9.48 -6.86
C GLY A 40 -19.67 9.69 -7.50
N ARG A 41 -18.62 9.81 -6.69
CA ARG A 41 -17.23 9.99 -7.12
C ARG A 41 -16.94 11.20 -8.01
N GLY A 42 -17.72 12.29 -7.85
CA GLY A 42 -17.61 13.48 -8.70
C GLY A 42 -16.31 14.28 -8.53
N ASP A 43 -15.79 14.41 -7.30
CA ASP A 43 -14.57 15.15 -6.99
C ASP A 43 -13.58 14.29 -6.18
N PRO A 44 -12.58 13.65 -6.81
CA PRO A 44 -11.58 12.83 -6.12
C PRO A 44 -10.84 13.58 -5.00
N ILE A 45 -10.48 14.85 -5.23
CA ILE A 45 -9.65 15.61 -4.29
C ILE A 45 -10.42 15.90 -3.00
N ASN A 46 -11.75 15.94 -3.08
CA ASN A 46 -12.62 16.08 -1.92
C ASN A 46 -12.70 14.84 -1.02
N HIS A 47 -12.01 13.76 -1.39
CA HIS A 47 -11.92 12.51 -0.65
C HIS A 47 -10.47 12.05 -0.54
N SER A 48 -9.63 12.89 0.07
CA SER A 48 -8.21 12.63 0.25
C SER A 48 -7.91 12.19 1.68
N ALA A 49 -6.92 11.33 1.87
CA ALA A 49 -6.57 10.82 3.20
C ALA A 49 -5.10 10.41 3.27
N ILE A 50 -4.50 10.48 4.46
CA ILE A 50 -3.25 9.78 4.74
C ILE A 50 -3.57 8.62 5.67
N ASN A 51 -3.33 7.39 5.20
CA ASN A 51 -3.36 6.20 6.02
C ASN A 51 -1.96 5.93 6.58
N VAL A 52 -1.86 5.76 7.89
CA VAL A 52 -0.62 5.36 8.57
C VAL A 52 -0.91 4.16 9.46
N VAL A 53 -0.09 3.12 9.32
CA VAL A 53 -0.17 1.94 10.19
C VAL A 53 1.21 1.60 10.72
N LEU A 54 1.32 1.50 12.04
CA LEU A 54 2.50 0.97 12.72
C LEU A 54 2.24 -0.49 13.12
N TYR A 55 3.12 -1.40 12.72
CA TYR A 55 3.13 -2.80 13.14
C TYR A 55 4.18 -3.04 14.22
N GLY A 56 3.94 -4.07 15.04
CA GLY A 56 4.78 -4.37 16.21
C GLY A 56 4.23 -3.71 17.47
N ARG A 57 5.13 -3.31 18.38
CA ARG A 57 4.77 -2.64 19.64
C ARG A 57 5.48 -1.29 19.74
N PRO A 58 4.75 -0.17 19.87
CA PRO A 58 3.28 -0.06 19.86
C PRO A 58 2.70 -0.24 18.44
N LYS A 59 1.46 -0.75 18.37
CA LYS A 59 0.63 -0.77 17.16
C LYS A 59 -0.21 0.50 17.10
N ALA A 60 -0.32 1.10 15.92
CA ALA A 60 -1.18 2.26 15.69
C ALA A 60 -1.80 2.18 14.29
N TRP A 61 -2.98 2.76 14.14
CA TRP A 61 -3.65 2.90 12.85
C TRP A 61 -4.35 4.26 12.83
N ALA A 62 -4.16 5.03 11.76
CA ALA A 62 -4.84 6.28 11.53
C ALA A 62 -5.20 6.42 10.04
N MET A 63 -6.38 6.98 9.76
CA MET A 63 -6.80 7.39 8.42
C MET A 63 -7.97 8.34 8.54
N THR A 64 -7.70 9.64 8.45
CA THR A 64 -8.74 10.66 8.46
C THR A 64 -9.00 11.11 7.04
N GLU A 65 -10.25 11.04 6.59
CA GLU A 65 -10.61 11.62 5.30
C GLU A 65 -10.79 13.13 5.40
N ARG A 66 -10.29 13.84 4.39
CA ARG A 66 -10.28 15.29 4.30
C ARG A 66 -10.85 15.77 2.97
N SER A 67 -11.51 16.91 3.04
CA SER A 67 -12.06 17.62 1.89
C SER A 67 -10.96 18.35 1.11
N ARG A 68 -11.32 18.85 -0.08
CA ARG A 68 -10.40 19.50 -1.00
C ARG A 68 -9.66 20.70 -0.38
N ARG A 69 -10.29 21.46 0.50
CA ARG A 69 -9.66 22.66 1.10
C ARG A 69 -8.47 22.34 2.02
N HIS A 70 -8.35 21.09 2.47
CA HIS A 70 -7.22 20.62 3.27
C HIS A 70 -6.13 19.97 2.40
N VAL A 71 -6.24 20.07 1.08
CA VAL A 71 -5.28 19.46 0.16
C VAL A 71 -4.53 20.57 -0.57
N SER A 72 -3.20 20.55 -0.47
CA SER A 72 -2.32 21.39 -1.28
C SER A 72 -1.23 20.52 -1.89
N ARG A 73 -0.91 20.75 -3.16
CA ARG A 73 0.09 19.95 -3.86
C ARG A 73 0.91 20.81 -4.83
N THR A 74 2.19 20.51 -4.92
CA THR A 74 3.13 21.04 -5.92
C THR A 74 3.73 19.86 -6.69
N ALA A 75 4.73 20.12 -7.54
CA ALA A 75 5.48 19.05 -8.20
C ALA A 75 6.27 18.17 -7.21
N THR A 76 6.63 18.69 -6.04
CA THR A 76 7.53 18.04 -5.06
C THR A 76 6.92 17.91 -3.66
N SER A 77 5.69 18.37 -3.44
CA SER A 77 5.03 18.25 -2.13
C SER A 77 3.55 17.93 -2.25
N LEU A 78 3.04 17.17 -1.28
CA LEU A 78 1.62 16.89 -1.07
C LEU A 78 1.30 17.02 0.41
N ALA A 79 0.42 17.94 0.78
CA ALA A 79 -0.14 18.03 2.13
C ALA A 79 -1.62 17.66 2.13
N ILE A 80 -2.04 16.85 3.10
CA ILE A 80 -3.43 16.45 3.33
C ILE A 80 -3.74 16.68 4.81
N GLY A 81 -4.32 17.84 5.12
CA GLY A 81 -4.49 18.35 6.47
C GLY A 81 -3.12 18.65 7.11
N PRO A 82 -2.86 18.16 8.34
CA PRO A 82 -1.60 18.45 9.05
C PRO A 82 -0.42 17.55 8.64
N SER A 83 -0.67 16.50 7.85
CA SER A 83 0.36 15.57 7.38
C SER A 83 0.82 15.91 5.96
N SER A 84 2.10 15.67 5.65
CA SER A 84 2.69 16.01 4.34
C SER A 84 3.70 14.96 3.84
N LEU A 85 3.91 14.98 2.52
CA LEU A 85 4.95 14.26 1.80
C LEU A 85 5.75 15.31 1.02
N ASP A 86 7.07 15.34 1.20
CA ASP A 86 7.97 16.31 0.60
C ASP A 86 9.17 15.58 -0.04
N TRP A 87 9.42 15.84 -1.32
CA TRP A 87 10.55 15.29 -2.09
C TRP A 87 11.59 16.38 -2.35
N ASP A 88 12.81 16.18 -1.87
CA ASP A 88 13.91 17.14 -2.05
C ASP A 88 14.82 16.85 -3.27
N GLY A 89 14.48 15.83 -4.06
CA GLY A 89 15.34 15.31 -5.14
C GLY A 89 16.10 14.05 -4.77
N THR A 90 16.21 13.73 -3.48
CA THR A 90 16.97 12.59 -2.96
C THR A 90 16.25 11.80 -1.88
N VAL A 91 15.48 12.48 -1.02
CA VAL A 91 14.78 11.89 0.13
C VAL A 91 13.31 12.27 0.08
N LEU A 92 12.46 11.27 0.27
CA LEU A 92 11.04 11.47 0.55
C LEU A 92 10.86 11.62 2.06
N THR A 93 10.51 12.82 2.50
CA THR A 93 10.18 13.10 3.89
C THR A 93 8.67 13.11 4.06
N ILE A 94 8.15 12.17 4.85
CA ILE A 94 6.75 12.09 5.21
C ILE A 94 6.61 12.60 6.65
N ARG A 95 5.87 13.70 6.83
CA ARG A 95 5.49 14.22 8.14
C ARG A 95 4.09 13.74 8.48
N VAL A 96 3.97 13.04 9.60
CA VAL A 96 2.70 12.50 10.10
C VAL A 96 2.27 13.31 11.31
N ASP A 97 1.04 13.79 11.30
CA ASP A 97 0.35 14.34 12.48
C ASP A 97 -1.13 13.92 12.42
N GLU A 98 -1.39 12.68 12.84
CA GLU A 98 -2.71 12.06 12.74
C GLU A 98 -3.26 11.67 14.11
N VAL A 99 -4.55 11.33 14.13
CA VAL A 99 -5.22 10.76 15.30
C VAL A 99 -5.60 9.31 14.99
N THR A 100 -5.24 8.40 15.89
CA THR A 100 -5.52 6.97 15.71
C THR A 100 -7.00 6.65 15.86
N THR A 101 -7.42 5.52 15.27
CA THR A 101 -8.77 4.97 15.44
C THR A 101 -8.71 3.48 15.77
N PRO A 102 -9.74 2.91 16.45
CA PRO A 102 -10.92 3.60 16.98
C PRO A 102 -10.65 4.38 18.27
N LEU A 103 -9.54 4.09 18.96
CA LEU A 103 -9.14 4.80 20.18
C LEU A 103 -8.29 6.02 19.81
N PRO A 104 -8.73 7.26 20.11
CA PRO A 104 -8.02 8.47 19.73
C PRO A 104 -6.74 8.63 20.55
N ARG A 105 -5.60 8.62 19.87
CA ARG A 105 -4.28 8.97 20.38
C ARG A 105 -3.54 9.74 19.30
N ARG A 106 -2.66 10.66 19.69
CA ARG A 106 -1.85 11.38 18.71
C ARG A 106 -0.77 10.46 18.15
N LEU A 107 -0.64 10.46 16.83
CA LEU A 107 0.39 9.76 16.06
C LEU A 107 1.15 10.83 15.28
N ALA A 108 2.34 11.19 15.78
CA ALA A 108 3.10 12.31 15.24
C ALA A 108 4.58 11.95 15.10
N GLY A 109 5.17 12.22 13.93
CA GLY A 109 6.51 11.80 13.60
C GLY A 109 6.93 12.12 12.17
N THR A 110 8.15 11.70 11.84
CA THR A 110 8.75 11.82 10.51
C THR A 110 9.23 10.45 10.03
N ILE A 111 8.99 10.16 8.76
CA ILE A 111 9.54 9.01 8.06
C ILE A 111 10.36 9.54 6.89
N ARG A 112 11.62 9.11 6.79
CA ARG A 112 12.51 9.49 5.69
C ARG A 112 12.84 8.27 4.86
N VAL A 113 12.41 8.26 3.61
CA VAL A 113 12.71 7.19 2.65
C VAL A 113 13.80 7.69 1.71
N ARG A 114 14.87 6.92 1.60
CA ARG A 114 16.03 7.17 0.74
C ARG A 114 16.06 6.07 -0.34
N PRO A 115 15.53 6.34 -1.55
CA PRO A 115 15.62 5.43 -2.68
C PRO A 115 17.06 5.05 -3.01
N GLY A 116 17.34 3.78 -3.29
CA GLY A 116 18.60 3.36 -3.89
C GLY A 116 18.70 3.71 -5.37
N GLY A 117 17.55 3.82 -6.03
CA GLY A 117 17.35 4.29 -7.39
C GLY A 117 15.90 4.09 -7.82
N PHE A 118 15.60 4.36 -9.08
CA PHE A 118 14.24 4.34 -9.60
C PHE A 118 14.06 3.35 -10.74
N THR A 119 12.93 2.66 -10.77
CA THR A 119 12.57 1.80 -11.90
C THR A 119 12.22 2.63 -13.14
N PRO A 120 12.43 2.11 -14.36
CA PRO A 120 12.41 2.94 -15.56
C PRO A 120 11.02 3.43 -15.99
N ALA A 121 9.95 2.70 -15.65
CA ALA A 121 8.61 3.02 -16.16
C ALA A 121 7.47 2.44 -15.30
N PRO A 122 6.26 3.03 -15.38
CA PRO A 122 5.04 2.43 -14.87
C PRO A 122 4.62 1.21 -15.69
N PHE A 123 3.88 0.30 -15.04
CA PHE A 123 3.10 -0.77 -15.64
C PHE A 123 1.64 -0.36 -15.78
N THR A 124 0.99 -0.91 -16.79
CA THR A 124 -0.47 -0.85 -16.90
C THR A 124 -1.09 -2.14 -16.37
N LEU A 125 -2.17 -2.01 -15.60
CA LEU A 125 -2.86 -3.14 -14.97
C LEU A 125 -4.12 -3.59 -15.72
N ASP A 126 -4.59 -2.83 -16.70
CA ASP A 126 -5.75 -3.14 -17.54
C ASP A 126 -5.47 -2.89 -19.03
N ALA A 127 -6.25 -3.49 -19.92
CA ALA A 127 -6.05 -3.37 -21.36
C ALA A 127 -6.31 -1.93 -21.87
N GLN A 128 -7.23 -1.21 -21.24
CA GLN A 128 -7.66 0.15 -21.60
C GLN A 128 -6.73 1.22 -21.03
N ARG A 129 -5.76 0.83 -20.22
CA ARG A 129 -4.78 1.71 -19.57
C ARG A 129 -5.37 2.72 -18.59
N HIS A 130 -6.53 2.42 -18.03
CA HIS A 130 -7.15 3.24 -17.00
C HIS A 130 -6.45 3.15 -15.65
N HIS A 131 -5.61 2.14 -15.41
CA HIS A 131 -4.93 1.90 -14.14
C HIS A 131 -3.43 1.71 -14.36
N ARG A 132 -2.65 2.58 -13.74
CA ARG A 132 -1.20 2.65 -13.85
C ARG A 132 -0.58 2.45 -12.48
N TRP A 133 0.43 1.61 -12.42
CA TRP A 133 1.18 1.29 -11.22
C TRP A 133 2.67 1.41 -11.50
N TRP A 134 3.39 2.18 -10.70
CA TRP A 134 4.82 2.35 -10.84
C TRP A 134 5.54 1.95 -9.54
N PRO A 135 6.25 0.81 -9.50
CA PRO A 135 7.13 0.46 -8.39
C PRO A 135 8.36 1.37 -8.38
N LEU A 136 8.16 2.64 -8.04
CA LEU A 136 9.14 3.74 -8.12
C LEU A 136 10.51 3.33 -7.59
N ALA A 137 10.60 2.97 -6.30
CA ALA A 137 11.85 2.63 -5.63
C ALA A 137 11.65 1.33 -4.82
N PRO A 138 11.86 0.17 -5.45
CA PRO A 138 11.53 -1.11 -4.85
C PRO A 138 12.50 -1.52 -3.74
N SER A 139 13.69 -0.91 -3.72
CA SER A 139 14.69 -1.06 -2.67
C SER A 139 15.10 0.32 -2.16
N SER A 140 14.71 0.63 -0.93
CA SER A 140 15.02 1.89 -0.26
C SER A 140 15.48 1.64 1.17
N ARG A 141 16.22 2.60 1.74
CA ARG A 141 16.44 2.67 3.19
C ARG A 141 15.42 3.61 3.81
N VAL A 142 14.99 3.28 5.02
CA VAL A 142 14.07 4.14 5.78
C VAL A 142 14.59 4.40 7.17
N GLU A 143 14.30 5.60 7.64
CA GLU A 143 14.45 6.05 9.00
C GLU A 143 13.06 6.48 9.49
N VAL A 144 12.60 5.85 10.56
CA VAL A 144 11.30 6.13 11.18
C VAL A 144 11.55 6.75 12.54
N ALA A 145 11.01 7.94 12.77
CA ALA A 145 11.16 8.68 14.02
C ALA A 145 9.82 9.31 14.44
N PHE A 146 9.13 8.68 15.37
CA PHE A 146 7.86 9.17 15.93
C PHE A 146 8.05 9.69 17.34
N ASP A 147 7.78 10.98 17.55
CA ASP A 147 7.71 11.59 18.89
C ASP A 147 6.55 11.01 19.70
N ARG A 148 5.43 10.75 19.02
CA ARG A 148 4.30 9.99 19.57
C ARG A 148 3.99 8.82 18.65
N PRO A 149 4.24 7.56 19.04
CA PRO A 149 4.35 7.08 20.43
C PRO A 149 5.80 6.85 20.94
N SER A 150 6.77 7.70 20.64
CA SER A 150 8.20 7.50 20.99
C SER A 150 8.80 6.22 20.38
N LEU A 151 8.67 6.08 19.06
CA LEU A 151 9.16 4.91 18.31
C LEU A 151 10.19 5.34 17.28
N ASN A 152 11.38 4.74 17.33
CA ASN A 152 12.47 5.04 16.39
C ASN A 152 13.12 3.75 15.90
N TRP A 153 13.31 3.61 14.59
CA TRP A 153 14.03 2.48 14.00
C TRP A 153 14.47 2.78 12.56
N ASN A 154 15.41 1.96 12.07
CA ASN A 154 15.85 1.96 10.69
C ASN A 154 15.52 0.62 10.03
N GLY A 155 15.38 0.63 8.71
CA GLY A 155 14.98 -0.56 7.98
C GLY A 155 15.02 -0.43 6.47
N HIS A 156 14.38 -1.40 5.83
CA HIS A 156 14.18 -1.44 4.40
C HIS A 156 12.77 -0.99 4.06
N ALA A 157 12.65 -0.17 3.01
CA ALA A 157 11.38 0.33 2.51
C ALA A 157 11.19 0.03 1.03
N TYR A 158 9.94 0.05 0.64
CA TYR A 158 9.46 0.05 -0.72
C TYR A 158 8.60 1.28 -0.95
N PHE A 159 8.71 1.88 -2.13
CA PHE A 159 7.95 3.06 -2.50
C PHE A 159 7.35 2.89 -3.90
N ASP A 160 6.04 3.10 -4.02
CA ASP A 160 5.33 3.11 -5.29
C ASP A 160 4.30 4.22 -5.41
N THR A 161 3.81 4.39 -6.64
CA THR A 161 2.64 5.21 -6.92
C THR A 161 1.68 4.45 -7.80
N ASN A 162 0.39 4.71 -7.60
CA ASN A 162 -0.66 4.23 -8.47
C ASN A 162 -1.56 5.39 -8.84
N ASP A 163 -2.10 5.37 -10.05
CA ASP A 163 -3.15 6.28 -10.44
C ASP A 163 -4.11 5.62 -11.41
N GLY A 164 -5.33 6.14 -11.45
CA GLY A 164 -6.31 5.65 -12.39
C GLY A 164 -7.42 6.62 -12.68
N ASP A 165 -8.07 6.39 -13.82
CA ASP A 165 -9.09 7.27 -14.38
C ASP A 165 -10.51 6.85 -13.98
N VAL A 166 -10.66 5.60 -13.52
CA VAL A 166 -11.93 5.02 -13.09
C VAL A 166 -11.80 4.28 -11.76
N PRO A 167 -12.91 3.99 -11.06
CA PRO A 167 -12.86 3.22 -9.82
C PRO A 167 -12.31 1.80 -10.04
N LEU A 168 -11.50 1.32 -9.11
CA LEU A 168 -10.90 -0.02 -9.16
C LEU A 168 -11.94 -1.11 -9.39
N GLU A 169 -13.08 -1.01 -8.71
CA GLU A 169 -14.13 -2.00 -8.77
C GLU A 169 -14.84 -2.07 -10.12
N GLN A 170 -14.55 -1.20 -11.10
CA GLN A 170 -15.07 -1.33 -12.46
C GLN A 170 -14.19 -2.26 -13.31
N SER A 171 -12.89 -2.29 -13.06
CA SER A 171 -11.92 -3.02 -13.89
C SER A 171 -11.44 -4.32 -13.23
N PHE A 172 -11.36 -4.33 -11.90
CA PHE A 172 -10.76 -5.43 -11.14
C PHE A 172 -11.79 -6.12 -10.25
N LYS A 173 -11.61 -7.43 -10.12
CA LYS A 173 -12.34 -8.26 -9.17
C LYS A 173 -11.50 -8.50 -7.91
N SER A 174 -10.25 -8.88 -8.09
CA SER A 174 -9.33 -9.15 -6.98
C SER A 174 -7.88 -8.96 -7.40
N TRP A 175 -6.99 -8.86 -6.41
CA TRP A 175 -5.56 -9.03 -6.66
C TRP A 175 -4.82 -9.57 -5.43
N THR A 176 -3.66 -10.14 -5.70
CA THR A 176 -2.63 -10.40 -4.70
C THR A 176 -1.35 -9.67 -5.08
N TRP A 177 -0.75 -9.02 -4.10
CA TRP A 177 0.50 -8.28 -4.29
C TRP A 177 1.48 -8.69 -3.20
N SER A 178 2.75 -8.84 -3.53
CA SER A 178 3.77 -9.07 -2.52
C SER A 178 5.11 -8.50 -2.93
N ARG A 179 5.89 -8.11 -1.92
CA ARG A 179 7.23 -7.59 -2.10
C ARG A 179 8.21 -8.18 -1.09
N ALA A 180 9.30 -8.74 -1.60
CA ALA A 180 10.41 -9.25 -0.82
C ALA A 180 11.65 -8.38 -0.99
N THR A 181 12.32 -8.07 0.12
CA THR A 181 13.71 -7.61 0.09
C THR A 181 14.61 -8.83 -0.19
N LEU A 182 15.45 -8.73 -1.21
CA LEU A 182 16.48 -9.74 -1.52
C LEU A 182 17.82 -9.31 -0.92
N ARG A 183 18.82 -10.20 -0.90
CA ARG A 183 20.20 -9.79 -0.58
C ARG A 183 20.70 -8.66 -1.47
N HIS A 184 20.29 -8.66 -2.74
CA HIS A 184 20.59 -7.61 -3.70
C HIS A 184 19.29 -7.14 -4.39
N GLY A 185 18.73 -6.04 -3.88
CA GLY A 185 17.55 -5.40 -4.45
C GLY A 185 16.23 -5.95 -3.89
N ALA A 186 15.26 -6.19 -4.76
CA ALA A 186 13.92 -6.62 -4.37
C ALA A 186 13.24 -7.47 -5.45
N ALA A 187 12.26 -8.28 -5.02
CA ALA A 187 11.33 -8.98 -5.89
C ALA A 187 9.90 -8.56 -5.58
N ILE A 188 9.07 -8.45 -6.62
CA ILE A 188 7.66 -8.09 -6.51
C ILE A 188 6.85 -9.09 -7.32
N LEU A 189 5.76 -9.58 -6.72
CA LEU A 189 4.76 -10.40 -7.38
C LEU A 189 3.44 -9.66 -7.35
N TYR A 190 2.79 -9.50 -8.50
CA TYR A 190 1.50 -8.82 -8.60
C TYR A 190 0.58 -9.56 -9.56
N ASP A 191 -0.39 -10.26 -8.99
CA ASP A 191 -1.38 -11.04 -9.73
C ASP A 191 -2.75 -10.34 -9.64
N VAL A 192 -3.33 -10.02 -10.79
CA VAL A 192 -4.59 -9.27 -10.92
C VAL A 192 -5.63 -10.11 -11.66
N GLU A 193 -6.83 -10.22 -11.08
CA GLU A 193 -8.01 -10.78 -11.74
C GLU A 193 -8.96 -9.64 -12.13
N ARG A 194 -9.17 -9.50 -13.44
CA ARG A 194 -10.05 -8.46 -14.01
C ARG A 194 -11.50 -8.90 -14.07
N ARG A 195 -12.41 -7.92 -14.20
CA ARG A 195 -13.84 -8.20 -14.33
C ARG A 195 -14.22 -8.93 -15.62
N ASP A 196 -13.46 -8.74 -16.69
CA ASP A 196 -13.65 -9.47 -17.96
C ASP A 196 -13.17 -10.94 -17.90
N GLY A 197 -12.66 -11.39 -16.74
CA GLY A 197 -12.14 -12.74 -16.53
C GLY A 197 -10.67 -12.90 -16.94
N SER A 198 -10.07 -11.91 -17.59
CA SER A 198 -8.64 -11.93 -17.90
C SER A 198 -7.78 -11.77 -16.65
N ARG A 199 -6.53 -12.25 -16.74
CA ARG A 199 -5.55 -12.19 -15.66
C ARG A 199 -4.27 -11.51 -16.12
N GLN A 200 -3.55 -10.92 -15.17
CA GLN A 200 -2.19 -10.45 -15.38
C GLN A 200 -1.36 -10.80 -14.16
N ASP A 201 -0.28 -11.52 -14.40
CA ASP A 201 0.64 -11.97 -13.37
C ASP A 201 2.00 -11.34 -13.65
N LEU A 202 2.46 -10.47 -12.75
CA LEU A 202 3.77 -9.83 -12.84
C LEU A 202 4.71 -10.48 -11.85
N SER A 203 5.84 -10.98 -12.34
CA SER A 203 6.98 -11.40 -11.53
C SER A 203 8.15 -10.50 -11.88
N LEU A 204 8.54 -9.63 -10.96
CA LEU A 204 9.52 -8.59 -11.19
C LEU A 204 10.68 -8.73 -10.20
N ARG A 205 11.89 -8.48 -10.69
CA ARG A 205 13.11 -8.39 -9.88
C ARG A 205 13.86 -7.13 -10.27
N PHE A 206 14.37 -6.43 -9.27
CA PHE A 206 15.15 -5.22 -9.46
C PHE A 206 16.41 -5.28 -8.61
N ASP A 207 17.50 -4.73 -9.14
CA ASP A 207 18.69 -4.38 -8.35
C ASP A 207 18.39 -3.18 -7.42
N PRO A 208 19.28 -2.87 -6.46
CA PRO A 208 19.06 -1.74 -5.53
C PRO A 208 18.85 -0.37 -6.18
N ASP A 209 19.40 -0.18 -7.38
CA ASP A 209 19.27 1.05 -8.18
C ASP A 209 17.97 1.11 -9.02
N GLY A 210 17.13 0.08 -8.96
CA GLY A 210 15.92 -0.02 -9.77
C GLY A 210 16.13 -0.65 -11.14
N THR A 211 17.34 -1.11 -11.47
CA THR A 211 17.61 -1.80 -12.74
C THR A 211 16.85 -3.13 -12.80
N PRO A 212 16.00 -3.37 -13.82
CA PRO A 212 15.28 -4.62 -13.97
C PRO A 212 16.21 -5.81 -14.19
N ARG A 213 15.90 -6.94 -13.57
CA ARG A 213 16.61 -8.21 -13.75
C ARG A 213 15.63 -9.32 -14.13
N PRO A 214 16.09 -10.33 -14.89
CA PRO A 214 15.30 -11.52 -15.13
C PRO A 214 14.95 -12.24 -13.81
N ILE A 215 13.75 -12.80 -13.78
CA ILE A 215 13.26 -13.67 -12.72
C ILE A 215 12.45 -14.78 -13.36
N GLU A 216 12.71 -16.02 -12.93
CA GLU A 216 11.82 -17.13 -13.27
C GLU A 216 10.54 -16.97 -12.44
N PRO A 217 9.35 -16.89 -13.06
CA PRO A 217 8.11 -16.68 -12.31
C PRO A 217 7.90 -17.78 -11.26
N PRO A 218 7.83 -17.45 -9.96
CA PRO A 218 7.66 -18.47 -8.91
C PRO A 218 6.37 -19.27 -9.09
N VAL A 219 6.27 -20.47 -8.52
CA VAL A 219 5.06 -21.31 -8.69
C VAL A 219 4.00 -21.00 -7.61
N PRO A 220 2.71 -21.27 -7.85
CA PRO A 220 1.66 -21.01 -6.87
C PRO A 220 1.90 -21.69 -5.52
N ALA A 221 1.62 -20.95 -4.43
CA ALA A 221 1.71 -21.40 -3.06
C ALA A 221 0.44 -21.02 -2.30
N ALA A 222 -0.17 -22.00 -1.63
CA ALA A 222 -1.42 -21.80 -0.89
C ALA A 222 -1.18 -21.04 0.42
N LEU A 223 -2.16 -20.22 0.81
CA LEU A 223 -2.19 -19.54 2.10
C LEU A 223 -3.50 -19.86 2.85
N PRO A 224 -3.47 -19.92 4.18
CA PRO A 224 -4.71 -20.07 4.94
C PRO A 224 -5.61 -18.87 4.73
N ARG A 225 -6.93 -19.06 4.79
CA ARG A 225 -7.88 -17.94 4.76
C ARG A 225 -7.68 -17.02 5.96
N THR A 226 -8.13 -15.78 5.82
CA THR A 226 -8.11 -14.79 6.92
C THR A 226 -9.23 -15.04 7.94
N LEU A 227 -9.28 -14.27 9.02
CA LEU A 227 -10.38 -14.35 10.00
C LEU A 227 -11.74 -14.01 9.35
N TRP A 228 -11.75 -13.13 8.36
CA TRP A 228 -12.92 -12.81 7.53
C TRP A 228 -13.14 -13.80 6.38
N ARG A 229 -12.46 -14.95 6.39
CA ARG A 229 -12.51 -15.97 5.34
C ARG A 229 -12.19 -15.43 3.94
N LEU A 230 -11.35 -14.39 3.85
CA LEU A 230 -10.86 -13.88 2.57
C LEU A 230 -9.95 -14.96 1.96
N PRO A 231 -10.15 -15.36 0.69
CA PRO A 231 -9.22 -16.25 0.00
C PRO A 231 -7.89 -15.53 -0.21
N ARG A 232 -6.79 -16.29 -0.09
CA ARG A 232 -5.43 -15.78 -0.28
C ARG A 232 -4.62 -16.80 -1.06
N ALA A 233 -3.77 -16.30 -1.92
CA ALA A 233 -2.76 -17.06 -2.62
C ALA A 233 -1.49 -16.22 -2.72
N THR A 234 -0.35 -16.88 -2.91
CA THR A 234 0.92 -16.24 -3.25
C THR A 234 1.68 -17.17 -4.19
N ARG A 235 2.93 -16.82 -4.51
CA ARG A 235 3.85 -17.67 -5.25
C ARG A 235 5.18 -17.80 -4.49
N SER A 236 5.87 -18.92 -4.67
CA SER A 236 7.18 -19.24 -4.09
C SER A 236 7.90 -20.21 -5.02
N ASP A 237 9.23 -20.15 -5.08
CA ASP A 237 10.03 -20.98 -6.00
C ASP A 237 9.81 -22.49 -5.75
N ASP A 238 9.55 -22.87 -4.50
CA ASP A 238 9.31 -24.25 -4.06
C ASP A 238 7.83 -24.57 -3.82
N GLY A 239 6.92 -23.66 -4.20
CA GLY A 239 5.48 -23.78 -3.97
C GLY A 239 5.05 -23.75 -2.50
N ARG A 240 5.95 -23.35 -1.58
CA ARG A 240 5.68 -23.30 -0.14
C ARG A 240 5.74 -21.87 0.39
N ALA A 241 4.69 -21.47 1.10
CA ALA A 241 4.67 -20.21 1.84
C ALA A 241 4.01 -20.41 3.21
N ALA A 242 4.48 -19.67 4.20
CA ALA A 242 3.93 -19.72 5.55
C ALA A 242 3.61 -18.32 6.07
N LEU A 243 2.54 -18.21 6.86
CA LEU A 243 2.18 -16.96 7.53
C LEU A 243 3.07 -16.77 8.77
N LEU A 244 3.88 -15.71 8.80
CA LEU A 244 4.68 -15.35 9.98
C LEU A 244 3.92 -14.42 10.92
N ARG A 245 3.31 -13.37 10.36
CA ARG A 245 2.63 -12.35 11.16
C ARG A 245 1.45 -11.78 10.39
N ARG A 246 0.33 -11.57 11.07
CA ARG A 246 -0.83 -10.84 10.52
C ARG A 246 -0.69 -9.35 10.82
N PHE A 247 -0.88 -8.52 9.81
CA PHE A 247 -0.84 -7.06 9.94
C PHE A 247 -2.26 -6.49 9.91
N GLU A 248 -2.93 -6.57 8.76
CA GLU A 248 -4.33 -6.23 8.53
C GLU A 248 -5.15 -7.47 8.26
N ASP A 249 -6.36 -7.50 8.84
CA ASP A 249 -7.37 -8.50 8.55
C ASP A 249 -8.74 -7.80 8.54
N ALA A 250 -9.22 -7.48 7.33
CA ALA A 250 -10.49 -6.82 7.07
C ALA A 250 -11.35 -7.68 6.11
N PRO A 251 -12.67 -7.41 6.00
CA PRO A 251 -13.58 -8.24 5.20
C PRO A 251 -13.18 -8.41 3.73
N PHE A 252 -12.53 -7.40 3.16
CA PHE A 252 -12.19 -7.29 1.74
C PHE A 252 -10.68 -7.16 1.48
N TYR A 253 -9.89 -6.94 2.54
CA TYR A 253 -8.47 -6.64 2.44
C TYR A 253 -7.69 -7.32 3.55
N SER A 254 -6.50 -7.83 3.24
CA SER A 254 -5.57 -8.31 4.25
C SER A 254 -4.14 -8.00 3.88
N ARG A 255 -3.30 -7.84 4.90
CA ARG A 255 -1.86 -7.74 4.75
C ARG A 255 -1.18 -8.63 5.78
N SER A 256 -0.08 -9.25 5.40
CA SER A 256 0.65 -10.20 6.23
C SER A 256 2.13 -10.20 5.90
N LEU A 257 2.94 -10.59 6.89
CA LEU A 257 4.32 -10.98 6.66
C LEU A 257 4.35 -12.50 6.47
N LEU A 258 4.97 -12.95 5.39
CA LEU A 258 5.09 -14.37 5.09
C LEU A 258 6.55 -14.84 5.21
N ALA A 259 6.75 -16.15 5.17
CA ALA A 259 8.00 -16.79 4.80
C ALA A 259 7.80 -17.47 3.44
N ALA A 260 8.74 -17.28 2.52
CA ALA A 260 8.73 -17.89 1.18
C ALA A 260 10.15 -18.03 0.65
N ARG A 261 10.30 -18.64 -0.54
CA ARG A 261 11.54 -18.63 -1.32
C ARG A 261 11.32 -17.90 -2.63
N ILE A 262 12.15 -16.91 -2.93
CA ILE A 262 12.11 -16.16 -4.19
C ILE A 262 13.55 -15.95 -4.66
N CYS A 263 13.82 -16.18 -5.94
CA CYS A 263 15.18 -16.13 -6.51
C CYS A 263 16.18 -17.06 -5.80
N GLY A 264 15.72 -18.20 -5.29
CA GLY A 264 16.52 -19.16 -4.53
C GLY A 264 16.79 -18.75 -3.08
N GLU A 265 16.37 -17.55 -2.65
CA GLU A 265 16.64 -16.99 -1.33
C GLU A 265 15.44 -17.15 -0.39
N ALA A 266 15.71 -17.45 0.88
CA ALA A 266 14.68 -17.41 1.92
C ALA A 266 14.33 -15.96 2.23
N VAL A 267 13.08 -15.58 2.04
CA VAL A 267 12.61 -14.18 2.13
C VAL A 267 11.41 -14.05 3.06
N ARG A 268 11.20 -12.82 3.54
CA ARG A 268 10.03 -12.44 4.35
C ARG A 268 9.18 -11.40 3.62
N PRO A 269 8.38 -11.79 2.61
CA PRO A 269 7.63 -10.82 1.83
C PRO A 269 6.48 -10.23 2.65
N ILE A 270 6.27 -8.93 2.46
CA ILE A 270 4.96 -8.33 2.75
C ILE A 270 4.03 -8.81 1.64
N HIS A 271 2.84 -9.27 2.03
CA HIS A 271 1.83 -9.81 1.13
C HIS A 271 0.49 -9.18 1.41
N GLU A 272 -0.22 -8.87 0.34
CA GLU A 272 -1.53 -8.24 0.32
C GLU A 272 -2.52 -9.08 -0.48
N SER A 273 -3.79 -9.05 -0.07
CA SER A 273 -4.90 -9.61 -0.84
C SER A 273 -6.07 -8.65 -0.77
N LEU A 274 -6.65 -8.33 -1.93
CA LEU A 274 -7.80 -7.45 -2.07
C LEU A 274 -8.91 -8.15 -2.86
N ASP A 275 -10.15 -8.00 -2.41
CA ASP A 275 -11.38 -8.45 -3.07
C ASP A 275 -12.34 -7.26 -3.22
N LEU A 276 -12.56 -6.83 -4.46
CA LEU A 276 -13.36 -5.64 -4.78
C LEU A 276 -14.86 -5.94 -4.83
N ASP A 277 -15.27 -7.19 -5.04
CA ASP A 277 -16.67 -7.59 -4.88
C ASP A 277 -17.06 -7.48 -3.40
N ARG A 278 -16.17 -7.82 -2.47
CA ARG A 278 -16.38 -7.58 -1.05
C ARG A 278 -16.31 -6.11 -0.67
N LEU A 279 -15.38 -5.33 -1.24
CA LEU A 279 -15.32 -3.88 -0.98
C LEU A 279 -16.61 -3.16 -1.38
N THR A 280 -17.22 -3.57 -2.50
CA THR A 280 -18.46 -2.96 -3.00
C THR A 280 -19.71 -3.43 -2.26
N HIS A 281 -19.62 -4.52 -1.50
CA HIS A 281 -20.74 -5.04 -0.72
C HIS A 281 -21.25 -3.98 0.28
N PRO A 282 -22.57 -3.66 0.30
CA PRO A 282 -23.13 -2.57 1.12
C PRO A 282 -22.78 -2.69 2.60
N LEU A 283 -22.89 -3.89 3.19
CA LEU A 283 -22.54 -4.12 4.60
C LEU A 283 -21.07 -3.79 4.91
N VAL A 284 -20.15 -4.11 4.00
CA VAL A 284 -18.73 -3.79 4.18
C VAL A 284 -18.54 -2.27 4.13
N ARG A 285 -19.16 -1.59 3.15
CA ARG A 285 -19.12 -0.12 3.05
C ARG A 285 -19.69 0.58 4.28
N PHE A 286 -20.75 0.04 4.89
CA PHE A 286 -21.33 0.59 6.13
C PHE A 286 -20.41 0.42 7.36
N MET A 287 -19.48 -0.54 7.35
CA MET A 287 -18.51 -0.71 8.45
C MET A 287 -17.30 0.23 8.34
N LEU A 288 -16.98 0.74 7.16
CA LEU A 288 -15.79 1.57 6.92
C LEU A 288 -15.75 2.89 7.72
N PRO A 289 -16.86 3.64 7.88
CA PRO A 289 -16.86 4.89 8.65
C PRO A 289 -16.38 4.75 10.10
N PHE A 290 -16.52 3.57 10.72
CA PHE A 290 -16.06 3.34 12.10
C PHE A 290 -14.54 3.28 12.24
N ARG A 291 -13.83 3.03 11.15
CA ARG A 291 -12.36 3.07 11.08
C ARG A 291 -11.89 4.38 10.50
N MET A 292 -12.57 4.91 9.48
CA MET A 292 -12.12 6.04 8.67
C MET A 292 -13.02 7.26 8.91
N PRO A 293 -12.76 8.07 9.96
CA PRO A 293 -13.54 9.27 10.23
C PRO A 293 -13.39 10.31 9.12
N ARG A 294 -14.48 11.02 8.85
CA ARG A 294 -14.50 12.24 8.05
C ARG A 294 -15.07 13.37 8.91
N PRO A 295 -14.21 14.23 9.49
CA PRO A 295 -14.69 15.39 10.25
C PRO A 295 -15.58 16.24 9.35
N GLN A 296 -16.75 16.65 9.85
CA GLN A 296 -17.53 17.69 9.18
C GLN A 296 -16.77 18.99 9.29
N GLY A 297 -16.24 19.41 8.16
CA GLY A 297 -15.84 20.78 7.91
C GLY A 297 -15.80 20.94 6.43
#